data_AF-A0A939ZJU6-F1
#
_entry.id   AF-A0A939ZJU6-F1
#
_cell.length_a   1.000
_cell.length_b   1.000
_cell.length_c   1.000
_cell.angle_alpha   90.00
_cell.angle_beta   90.00
_cell.angle_gamma   90.00
#
_symmetry.space_group_name_H-M   'P 1'
#
loop_
_entity.id
_entity.type
_entity.pdbx_description
1 polymer ?
#
loop_
_entity_poly.entity_id
_entity_poly.type
_entity_poly.pdbx_seq_one_letter_code
_entity_poly.pdbx_strand_id
1 'polypeptide(L)'
;MMADSGARGSNQQIKQLAGMRGLMADTSGHTIELPIKSNFREGLDVLEYFMSAHGARKGLSDTALRTADSGYLTRRMVDVSQQLVIQQEDCSVGRAEIPGMSVKAFMDGKETIEKLKDRLVGRTTCVDIKDKDGNIIVKANHMITPARAEKIMESGVGGDGKPLDKVRIRTILTCRCKNGICAKCYGANMATGEKVQIGEAVGIIAAQSIGEPGTQLTMRTFHTGGVAGSDITQGLPRVEELFEARKPKGLAIISEIDGVITKIEDIKRSRKIYVENTETGEKRDYLAKFGSSLKVEEGQHVEAGDYLTEGSIDPHDLLKIKGIRSVQDYLLKEVQRVYRLQGVDIADKHIEVLVRQMLRKVRIDEPGDTELLAGTQIDKLDFDEINEQLAAEGKKQIEATPIILGITKAALATDSFMSAASFQETTKVLTDAAIKGKTDPLIGLKENVIIGKLIPAGTGLKRYRTISLSTDLNNKNSVNEAQNAEEVFESAQAEAEAVENTDAE
;
A
#
# COMPACT_ATOMS: atom_id res chain seq x y z
N MET A 1 3.84 23.35 33.05
CA MET A 1 4.40 24.19 31.97
C MET A 1 5.01 23.36 30.85
N MET A 2 6.20 22.75 30.96
CA MET A 2 6.82 22.05 29.81
C MET A 2 5.99 20.89 29.23
N ALA A 3 5.49 19.96 30.07
CA ALA A 3 4.65 18.85 29.58
C ALA A 3 3.26 19.33 29.09
N ASP A 4 2.67 20.29 29.79
CA ASP A 4 1.36 20.87 29.45
C ASP A 4 1.41 21.64 28.11
N SER A 5 2.52 22.33 27.84
CA SER A 5 2.78 23.01 26.57
C SER A 5 3.09 22.06 25.40
N GLY A 6 3.29 20.76 25.67
CA GLY A 6 3.73 19.78 24.67
C GLY A 6 5.18 19.94 24.18
N ALA A 7 5.93 20.94 24.69
CA ALA A 7 7.29 21.23 24.24
C ALA A 7 8.25 20.06 24.54
N ARG A 8 8.21 19.52 25.76
CA ARG A 8 8.98 18.33 26.17
C ARG A 8 8.44 17.81 27.50
N GLY A 9 8.37 16.49 27.64
CA GLY A 9 7.89 15.86 28.86
C GLY A 9 6.52 15.23 28.70
N SER A 10 6.30 14.06 29.29
CA SER A 10 4.98 13.42 29.38
C SER A 10 4.52 13.28 30.84
N ASN A 11 3.23 13.08 31.07
CA ASN A 11 2.69 12.80 32.40
C ASN A 11 3.35 11.56 33.05
N GLN A 12 3.72 10.57 32.24
CA GLN A 12 4.48 9.41 32.72
C GLN A 12 5.88 9.78 33.20
N GLN A 13 6.59 10.67 32.50
CA GLN A 13 7.92 11.14 32.92
C GLN A 13 7.83 12.01 34.19
N ILE A 14 6.82 12.88 34.29
CA ILE A 14 6.56 13.65 35.51
C ILE A 14 6.27 12.71 36.70
N LYS A 15 5.45 11.67 36.46
CA LYS A 15 5.16 10.66 37.48
C LYS A 15 6.43 10.00 38.00
N GLN A 16 7.39 9.66 37.14
CA GLN A 16 8.68 9.09 37.59
C GLN A 16 9.59 10.09 38.31
N LEU A 17 9.48 11.38 37.98
CA LEU A 17 10.31 12.43 38.59
C LEU A 17 9.87 12.78 40.02
N ALA A 18 8.56 12.91 40.25
CA ALA A 18 8.01 13.44 41.50
C ALA A 18 7.05 12.49 42.24
N GLY A 19 6.57 11.43 41.59
CA GLY A 19 5.80 10.35 42.20
C GLY A 19 6.55 9.03 42.11
N MET A 20 5.93 7.91 42.47
CA MET A 20 6.62 6.62 42.41
C MET A 20 6.96 6.20 40.97
N ARG A 21 8.13 5.56 40.79
CA ARG A 21 8.49 4.93 39.50
C ARG A 21 7.58 3.74 39.17
N GLY A 22 7.15 2.99 40.19
CA GLY A 22 6.15 1.93 40.06
C GLY A 22 6.73 0.57 39.68
N LEU A 23 5.92 -0.23 38.99
CA LEU A 23 6.26 -1.60 38.60
C LEU A 23 7.19 -1.61 37.38
N MET A 24 8.21 -2.46 37.41
CA MET A 24 9.16 -2.62 36.31
C MET A 24 8.90 -3.95 35.57
N ALA A 25 9.30 -4.02 34.31
CA ALA A 25 9.30 -5.25 33.53
C ALA A 25 10.68 -5.93 33.58
N ASP A 26 10.68 -7.25 33.73
CA ASP A 26 11.87 -8.08 33.58
C ASP A 26 12.24 -8.22 32.08
N THR A 27 13.44 -8.75 31.83
CA THR A 27 13.95 -9.15 30.50
C THR A 27 12.97 -10.05 29.74
N SER A 28 12.18 -10.86 30.42
CA SER A 28 11.13 -11.69 29.81
C SER A 28 9.86 -10.93 29.44
N GLY A 29 9.69 -9.68 29.88
CA GLY A 29 8.49 -8.86 29.69
C GLY A 29 7.45 -9.01 30.80
N HIS A 30 7.66 -9.89 31.77
CA HIS A 30 6.80 -10.02 32.94
C HIS A 30 7.01 -8.85 33.90
N THR A 31 5.93 -8.43 34.55
CA THR A 31 5.97 -7.41 35.59
C THR A 31 6.62 -7.99 36.85
N ILE A 32 7.63 -7.31 37.37
CA ILE A 32 8.26 -7.63 38.65
C ILE A 32 7.30 -7.21 39.77
N GLU A 33 6.96 -8.13 40.66
CA GLU A 33 5.97 -7.92 41.73
C GLU A 33 6.40 -6.86 42.77
N LEU A 34 7.70 -6.66 42.95
CA LEU A 34 8.28 -5.63 43.82
C LEU A 34 8.29 -4.26 43.10
N PRO A 35 7.46 -3.29 43.53
CA PRO A 35 7.46 -1.96 42.93
C PRO A 35 8.61 -1.10 43.47
N ILE A 36 9.12 -0.20 42.62
CA ILE A 36 10.02 0.88 43.02
C ILE A 36 9.16 2.01 43.60
N LYS A 37 9.28 2.24 44.90
CA LYS A 37 8.47 3.24 45.62
C LYS A 37 9.08 4.63 45.50
N SER A 38 10.40 4.70 45.48
CA SER A 38 11.16 5.94 45.39
C SER A 38 11.00 6.61 44.02
N ASN A 39 11.30 7.90 43.97
CA ASN A 39 11.26 8.73 42.77
C ASN A 39 12.64 9.30 42.43
N PHE A 40 12.82 9.84 41.23
CA PHE A 40 14.13 10.36 40.83
C PHE A 40 14.60 11.56 41.66
N ARG A 41 13.68 12.30 42.30
CA ARG A 41 14.02 13.43 43.18
C ARG A 41 14.54 12.96 44.54
N GLU A 42 13.99 11.87 45.08
CA GLU A 42 14.37 11.25 46.34
C GLU A 42 15.63 10.39 46.21
N GLY A 43 15.87 9.86 45.01
CA GLY A 43 16.95 8.91 44.73
C GLY A 43 16.45 7.46 44.77
N LEU A 44 17.22 6.56 44.17
CA LEU A 44 16.91 5.13 44.11
C LEU A 44 17.93 4.37 44.96
N ASP A 45 17.47 3.39 45.74
CA ASP A 45 18.38 2.44 46.39
C ASP A 45 19.08 1.55 45.34
N VAL A 46 20.20 0.93 45.71
CA VAL A 46 21.00 0.07 44.83
C VAL A 46 20.15 -1.04 44.21
N LEU A 47 19.26 -1.65 45.01
CA LEU A 47 18.38 -2.71 44.54
C LEU A 47 17.29 -2.18 43.59
N GLU A 48 16.69 -1.02 43.88
CA GLU A 48 15.71 -0.37 43.00
C GLU A 48 16.33 0.04 41.65
N TYR A 49 17.55 0.59 41.70
CA TYR A 49 18.31 0.92 40.49
C TYR A 49 18.65 -0.33 39.67
N PHE A 50 19.08 -1.41 40.33
CA PHE A 50 19.40 -2.68 39.66
C PHE A 50 18.17 -3.29 38.98
N MET A 51 17.01 -3.32 39.64
CA MET A 51 15.76 -3.79 39.04
C MET A 51 15.37 -2.95 37.82
N SER A 52 15.52 -1.63 37.90
CA SER A 52 15.24 -0.73 36.78
C SER A 52 16.19 -0.93 35.59
N ALA A 53 17.43 -1.38 35.83
CA ALA A 53 18.43 -1.53 34.79
C ALA A 53 18.09 -2.66 33.80
N HIS A 54 17.40 -3.72 34.24
CA HIS A 54 17.01 -4.84 33.37
C HIS A 54 16.08 -4.40 32.24
N GLY A 55 14.97 -3.74 32.58
CA GLY A 55 14.02 -3.23 31.59
C GLY A 55 14.63 -2.16 30.69
N ALA A 56 15.48 -1.28 31.23
CA ALA A 56 16.18 -0.27 30.44
C ALA A 56 17.16 -0.87 29.42
N ARG A 57 17.96 -1.87 29.82
CA ARG A 57 18.88 -2.57 28.91
C ARG A 57 18.13 -3.33 27.83
N LYS A 58 17.07 -4.06 28.17
CA LYS A 58 16.21 -4.73 27.19
C LYS A 58 15.71 -3.74 26.15
N GLY A 59 15.16 -2.61 26.60
CA GLY A 59 14.64 -1.57 25.72
C GLY A 59 15.69 -1.00 24.75
N LEU A 60 16.90 -0.72 25.24
CA LEU A 60 18.01 -0.26 24.41
C LEU A 60 18.47 -1.32 23.40
N SER A 61 18.61 -2.57 23.83
CA SER A 61 18.99 -3.68 22.96
C SER A 61 17.95 -3.95 21.88
N ASP A 62 16.66 -3.98 22.24
CA ASP A 62 15.55 -4.17 21.30
C ASP A 62 15.50 -3.02 20.28
N THR A 63 15.74 -1.78 20.71
CA THR A 63 15.81 -0.64 19.79
C THR A 63 16.95 -0.81 18.79
N ALA A 64 18.15 -1.18 19.27
CA ALA A 64 19.33 -1.34 18.42
C ALA A 64 19.15 -2.48 17.40
N LEU A 65 18.53 -3.59 17.79
CA LEU A 65 18.31 -4.75 16.92
C LEU A 65 17.15 -4.51 15.93
N ARG A 66 15.99 -4.07 16.42
CA ARG A 66 14.75 -3.98 15.62
C ARG A 66 14.74 -2.83 14.61
N THR A 67 15.63 -1.85 14.77
CA THR A 67 15.82 -0.80 13.76
C THR A 67 16.22 -1.40 12.40
N ALA A 68 17.02 -2.47 12.41
CA ALA A 68 17.42 -3.17 11.19
C ALA A 68 16.22 -3.83 10.50
N ASP A 69 15.31 -4.45 11.25
CA ASP A 69 14.12 -5.12 10.72
C ASP A 69 13.18 -4.13 10.02
N SER A 70 13.01 -2.93 10.60
CA SER A 70 12.19 -1.87 10.02
C SER A 70 12.79 -1.27 8.75
N GLY A 71 14.11 -1.03 8.74
CA GLY A 71 14.84 -0.62 7.54
C GLY A 71 14.75 -1.69 6.44
N TYR A 72 14.84 -2.96 6.81
CA TYR A 72 14.70 -4.07 5.88
C TYR A 72 13.27 -4.22 5.33
N LEU A 73 12.23 -4.00 6.14
CA LEU A 73 10.84 -3.92 5.66
C LEU A 73 10.67 -2.78 4.64
N THR A 74 11.24 -1.61 4.94
CA THR A 74 11.21 -0.44 4.03
C THR A 74 11.85 -0.77 2.69
N ARG A 75 13.02 -1.43 2.70
CA ARG A 75 13.68 -1.91 1.48
C ARG A 75 12.76 -2.83 0.66
N ARG A 76 12.14 -3.84 1.28
CA ARG A 76 11.20 -4.75 0.61
C ARG A 76 10.00 -4.02 0.00
N MET A 77 9.45 -3.03 0.71
CA MET A 77 8.35 -2.21 0.21
C MET A 77 8.76 -1.36 -1.01
N VAL A 78 9.99 -0.84 -1.02
CA VAL A 78 10.54 -0.13 -2.19
C VAL A 78 10.69 -1.09 -3.37
N ASP A 79 11.24 -2.28 -3.14
CA ASP A 79 11.51 -3.26 -4.20
C ASP A 79 10.23 -3.71 -4.92
N VAL A 80 9.11 -3.85 -4.20
CA VAL A 80 7.82 -4.23 -4.80
C VAL A 80 7.11 -3.05 -5.48
N SER A 81 7.30 -1.83 -5.01
CA SER A 81 6.50 -0.66 -5.44
C SER A 81 7.22 0.27 -6.42
N GLN A 82 8.54 0.17 -6.57
CA GLN A 82 9.35 1.10 -7.35
C GLN A 82 8.90 1.32 -8.81
N GLN A 83 8.26 0.33 -9.43
CA GLN A 83 7.78 0.43 -10.82
C GLN A 83 6.49 1.29 -10.93
N LEU A 84 5.86 1.64 -9.81
CA LEU A 84 4.64 2.44 -9.78
C LEU A 84 4.95 3.93 -9.88
N VAL A 85 4.87 4.43 -11.11
CA VAL A 85 4.99 5.85 -11.47
C VAL A 85 3.66 6.33 -12.08
N ILE A 86 3.34 7.61 -11.94
CA ILE A 86 2.21 8.21 -12.65
C ILE A 86 2.55 8.33 -14.14
N GLN A 87 1.93 7.51 -14.99
CA GLN A 87 2.22 7.49 -16.43
C GLN A 87 1.25 8.33 -17.27
N GLN A 88 -0.02 8.39 -16.85
CA GLN A 88 -1.08 9.03 -17.61
C GLN A 88 -2.06 9.76 -16.71
N GLU A 89 -2.82 10.70 -17.28
CA GLU A 89 -3.79 11.47 -16.51
C GLU A 89 -4.99 10.63 -16.06
N ASP A 90 -5.54 9.82 -16.96
CA ASP A 90 -6.79 9.12 -16.73
C ASP A 90 -6.81 7.76 -17.44
N CYS A 91 -7.08 6.68 -16.70
CA CYS A 91 -7.20 5.33 -17.24
C CYS A 91 -8.58 4.97 -17.79
N SER A 92 -9.59 5.85 -17.66
CA SER A 92 -10.93 5.63 -18.21
C SER A 92 -11.16 6.27 -19.57
N VAL A 93 -10.15 6.92 -20.17
CA VAL A 93 -10.29 7.51 -21.51
C VAL A 93 -10.57 6.39 -22.52
N GLY A 94 -11.67 6.52 -23.27
CA GLY A 94 -12.09 5.52 -24.26
C GLY A 94 -12.85 4.32 -23.70
N ARG A 95 -13.27 4.35 -22.42
CA ARG A 95 -14.07 3.28 -21.80
C ARG A 95 -15.37 3.82 -21.19
N ALA A 96 -16.41 3.00 -21.14
CA ALA A 96 -17.73 3.39 -20.66
C ALA A 96 -17.80 3.62 -19.14
N GLU A 97 -16.92 2.97 -18.36
CA GLU A 97 -16.98 3.01 -16.90
C GLU A 97 -15.75 3.64 -16.23
N ILE A 98 -16.01 4.51 -15.26
CA ILE A 98 -14.98 5.07 -14.37
C ILE A 98 -14.67 4.03 -13.29
N PRO A 99 -13.42 3.56 -13.18
CA PRO A 99 -13.05 2.63 -12.12
C PRO A 99 -13.09 3.32 -10.76
N GLY A 100 -13.69 2.65 -9.77
CA GLY A 100 -13.70 3.12 -8.40
C GLY A 100 -14.40 2.17 -7.45
N MET A 101 -14.27 2.47 -6.16
CA MET A 101 -14.80 1.67 -5.07
C MET A 101 -15.58 2.54 -4.10
N SER A 102 -16.57 1.93 -3.43
CA SER A 102 -17.37 2.58 -2.40
C SER A 102 -16.62 2.53 -1.07
N VAL A 103 -16.28 3.70 -0.55
CA VAL A 103 -15.51 3.86 0.68
C VAL A 103 -16.43 4.29 1.83
N LYS A 104 -16.15 3.76 3.03
CA LYS A 104 -16.86 4.07 4.28
C LYS A 104 -15.87 4.46 5.38
N ALA A 105 -16.35 5.04 6.47
CA ALA A 105 -15.54 5.19 7.68
C ALA A 105 -15.12 3.81 8.22
N PHE A 106 -13.90 3.70 8.73
CA PHE A 106 -13.46 2.50 9.43
C PHE A 106 -13.83 2.61 10.91
N MET A 107 -14.73 1.72 11.35
CA MET A 107 -15.17 1.61 12.74
C MET A 107 -14.67 0.30 13.35
N ASP A 108 -14.27 0.35 14.63
CA ASP A 108 -13.93 -0.79 15.47
C ASP A 108 -14.84 -0.78 16.70
N GLY A 109 -15.98 -1.45 16.59
CA GLY A 109 -17.04 -1.36 17.59
C GLY A 109 -17.57 0.07 17.73
N LYS A 110 -17.21 0.75 18.82
CA LYS A 110 -17.61 2.14 19.10
C LYS A 110 -16.53 3.17 18.74
N GLU A 111 -15.28 2.74 18.51
CA GLU A 111 -14.19 3.64 18.19
C GLU A 111 -14.10 3.85 16.68
N THR A 112 -13.96 5.10 16.25
CA THR A 112 -13.73 5.43 14.84
C THR A 112 -12.22 5.44 14.60
N ILE A 113 -11.72 4.45 13.86
CA ILE A 113 -10.30 4.40 13.47
C ILE A 113 -10.02 5.55 12.50
N GLU A 114 -10.89 5.71 11.50
CA GLU A 114 -10.70 6.73 10.47
C GLU A 114 -12.04 7.30 10.00
N LYS A 115 -12.11 8.63 9.99
CA LYS A 115 -13.29 9.39 9.58
C LYS A 115 -13.41 9.36 8.07
N LEU A 116 -14.65 9.33 7.57
CA LEU A 116 -14.91 9.37 6.13
C LEU A 116 -14.31 10.63 5.46
N LYS A 117 -14.31 11.78 6.16
CA LYS A 117 -13.68 13.03 5.69
C LYS A 117 -12.22 12.79 5.27
N ASP A 118 -11.40 12.23 6.17
CA ASP A 118 -9.96 12.07 5.96
C ASP A 118 -9.65 11.14 4.79
N ARG A 119 -10.51 10.12 4.58
CA ARG A 119 -10.39 9.18 3.44
C ARG A 119 -10.73 9.81 2.09
N LEU A 120 -11.60 10.82 2.06
CA LEU A 120 -12.03 11.49 0.84
C LEU A 120 -11.08 12.60 0.39
N VAL A 121 -10.37 13.24 1.33
CA VAL A 121 -9.48 14.37 1.01
C VAL A 121 -8.41 13.95 0.00
N GLY A 122 -8.31 14.70 -1.08
CA GLY A 122 -7.33 14.46 -2.13
C GLY A 122 -7.61 13.24 -2.99
N ARG A 123 -8.84 12.71 -3.00
CA ARG A 123 -9.31 11.65 -3.92
C ARG A 123 -10.20 12.22 -5.02
N THR A 124 -10.44 11.44 -6.05
CA THR A 124 -11.32 11.82 -7.17
C THR A 124 -12.64 11.06 -7.08
N THR A 125 -13.78 11.71 -7.25
CA THR A 125 -15.09 11.04 -7.24
C THR A 125 -15.36 10.30 -8.55
N CYS A 126 -16.12 9.20 -8.47
CA CYS A 126 -16.65 8.53 -9.66
C CYS A 126 -18.03 9.06 -10.06
N VAL A 127 -18.77 9.59 -9.10
CA VAL A 127 -20.16 10.02 -9.25
C VAL A 127 -20.30 11.50 -8.89
N ASP A 128 -21.33 12.14 -9.44
CA ASP A 128 -21.73 13.48 -9.03
C ASP A 128 -22.30 13.43 -7.61
N ILE A 129 -21.71 14.19 -6.70
CA ILE A 129 -22.22 14.35 -5.33
C ILE A 129 -23.05 15.62 -5.28
N LYS A 130 -24.30 15.50 -4.81
CA LYS A 130 -25.27 16.59 -4.72
C LYS A 130 -25.61 16.92 -3.28
N ASP A 131 -26.05 18.16 -3.08
CA ASP A 131 -26.64 18.65 -1.84
C ASP A 131 -28.12 18.24 -1.73
N LYS A 132 -28.74 18.44 -0.57
CA LYS A 132 -30.18 18.32 -0.32
C LYS A 132 -31.03 19.10 -1.33
N ASP A 133 -30.52 20.24 -1.78
CA ASP A 133 -31.18 21.12 -2.75
C ASP A 133 -30.91 20.73 -4.21
N GLY A 134 -30.20 19.63 -4.46
CA GLY A 134 -29.87 19.15 -5.81
C GLY A 134 -28.67 19.84 -6.46
N ASN A 135 -28.04 20.81 -5.78
CA ASN A 135 -26.82 21.47 -6.24
C ASN A 135 -25.62 20.52 -6.25
N ILE A 136 -24.84 20.51 -7.32
CA ILE A 136 -23.67 19.62 -7.44
C ILE A 136 -22.52 20.19 -6.60
N ILE A 137 -22.13 19.47 -5.54
CA ILE A 137 -20.99 19.81 -4.68
C ILE A 137 -19.68 19.45 -5.40
N VAL A 138 -19.61 18.23 -5.95
CA VAL A 138 -18.46 17.73 -6.70
C VAL A 138 -18.95 16.94 -7.90
N LYS A 139 -18.49 17.34 -9.10
CA LYS A 139 -18.75 16.60 -10.34
C LYS A 139 -17.94 15.30 -10.38
N ALA A 140 -18.42 14.30 -11.10
CA ALA A 140 -17.69 13.09 -11.42
C ALA A 140 -16.33 13.43 -12.04
N ASN A 141 -15.32 12.59 -11.76
CA ASN A 141 -13.94 12.77 -12.19
C ASN A 141 -13.25 14.06 -11.68
N HIS A 142 -13.79 14.72 -10.66
CA HIS A 142 -13.13 15.87 -10.02
C HIS A 142 -12.57 15.51 -8.65
N MET A 143 -11.48 16.19 -8.31
CA MET A 143 -10.79 16.01 -7.03
C MET A 143 -11.58 16.66 -5.89
N ILE A 144 -11.64 15.94 -4.77
CA ILE A 144 -12.22 16.38 -3.50
C ILE A 144 -11.13 17.13 -2.74
N THR A 145 -11.27 18.46 -2.67
CA THR A 145 -10.42 19.31 -1.84
C THR A 145 -10.89 19.28 -0.38
N PRO A 146 -10.07 19.68 0.61
CA PRO A 146 -10.50 19.73 2.01
C PRO A 146 -11.82 20.48 2.24
N ALA A 147 -11.99 21.64 1.59
CA ALA A 147 -13.22 22.43 1.65
C ALA A 147 -14.43 21.72 1.03
N ARG A 148 -14.22 20.92 -0.04
CA ARG A 148 -15.28 20.09 -0.63
C ARG A 148 -15.62 18.91 0.27
N ALA A 149 -14.64 18.30 0.92
CA ALA A 149 -14.85 17.20 1.85
C ALA A 149 -15.73 17.62 3.05
N GLU A 150 -15.55 18.83 3.58
CA GLU A 150 -16.40 19.39 4.63
C GLU A 150 -17.85 19.54 4.16
N LYS A 151 -18.06 20.13 2.99
CA LYS A 151 -19.39 20.26 2.39
C LYS A 151 -20.07 18.91 2.17
N ILE A 152 -19.32 17.89 1.74
CA ILE A 152 -19.87 16.53 1.56
C ILE A 152 -20.36 15.96 2.90
N MET A 153 -19.67 16.23 4.01
CA MET A 153 -20.09 15.73 5.33
C MET A 153 -21.29 16.49 5.90
N GLU A 154 -21.38 17.80 5.65
CA GLU A 154 -22.46 18.65 6.17
C GLU A 154 -23.76 18.52 5.39
N SER A 155 -23.66 18.53 4.06
CA SER A 155 -24.80 18.72 3.16
C SER A 155 -24.91 17.66 2.07
N GLY A 156 -23.94 16.75 1.97
CA GLY A 156 -23.94 15.69 0.96
C GLY A 156 -25.03 14.65 1.16
N VAL A 157 -25.83 14.44 0.10
CA VAL A 157 -26.92 13.46 0.07
C VAL A 157 -26.68 12.45 -1.06
N GLY A 158 -26.95 11.18 -0.78
CA GLY A 158 -26.94 10.13 -1.80
C GLY A 158 -28.15 10.21 -2.73
N GLY A 159 -28.18 9.36 -3.77
CA GLY A 159 -29.35 9.24 -4.66
C GLY A 159 -30.67 8.91 -3.94
N ASP A 160 -30.59 8.38 -2.72
CA ASP A 160 -31.72 7.92 -1.90
C ASP A 160 -32.20 8.95 -0.87
N GLY A 161 -31.70 10.19 -0.88
CA GLY A 161 -32.12 11.24 0.07
C GLY A 161 -31.52 11.13 1.48
N LYS A 162 -30.68 10.12 1.74
CA LYS A 162 -29.99 9.89 3.03
C LYS A 162 -28.59 10.52 3.06
N PRO A 163 -28.06 10.86 4.25
CA PRO A 163 -26.67 11.28 4.41
C PRO A 163 -25.70 10.23 3.86
N LEU A 164 -24.60 10.69 3.26
CA LEU A 164 -23.62 9.84 2.58
C LEU A 164 -22.77 9.04 3.58
N ASP A 165 -23.20 7.83 3.91
CA ASP A 165 -22.38 6.87 4.66
C ASP A 165 -21.33 6.18 3.78
N LYS A 166 -21.55 6.19 2.46
CA LYS A 166 -20.69 5.56 1.46
C LYS A 166 -20.50 6.49 0.28
N VAL A 167 -19.25 6.67 -0.16
CA VAL A 167 -18.93 7.50 -1.32
C VAL A 167 -18.09 6.70 -2.31
N ARG A 168 -18.48 6.72 -3.59
CA ARG A 168 -17.76 6.02 -4.65
C ARG A 168 -16.62 6.90 -5.18
N ILE A 169 -15.39 6.51 -4.88
CA ILE A 169 -14.17 7.23 -5.26
C ILE A 169 -13.27 6.36 -6.15
N ARG A 170 -12.44 7.03 -6.95
CA ARG A 170 -11.36 6.38 -7.68
C ARG A 170 -10.25 6.02 -6.72
N THR A 171 -9.73 4.81 -6.85
CA THR A 171 -8.64 4.29 -6.00
C THR A 171 -7.57 3.65 -6.84
N ILE A 172 -6.40 3.45 -6.23
CA ILE A 172 -5.25 2.86 -6.90
C ILE A 172 -5.53 1.39 -7.22
N LEU A 173 -6.27 0.72 -6.35
CA LEU A 173 -6.66 -0.70 -6.46
C LEU A 173 -7.50 -1.01 -7.71
N THR A 174 -8.26 -0.03 -8.20
CA THR A 174 -9.13 -0.18 -9.38
C THR A 174 -8.52 0.41 -10.65
N CYS A 175 -7.28 0.93 -10.56
CA CYS A 175 -6.60 1.55 -11.67
C CYS A 175 -6.23 0.52 -12.75
N ARG A 176 -6.60 0.81 -14.01
CA ARG A 176 -6.38 -0.05 -15.17
C ARG A 176 -5.11 0.28 -15.98
N CYS A 177 -4.20 1.09 -15.42
CA CYS A 177 -2.90 1.33 -16.07
C CYS A 177 -1.98 0.11 -15.92
N LYS A 178 -1.43 -0.41 -17.03
CA LYS A 178 -0.44 -1.50 -17.02
C LYS A 178 0.82 -1.14 -16.24
N ASN A 179 1.58 -0.16 -16.75
CA ASN A 179 2.90 0.18 -16.24
C ASN A 179 2.86 1.36 -15.25
N GLY A 180 1.97 1.31 -14.25
CA GLY A 180 1.91 2.34 -13.21
C GLY A 180 0.51 2.71 -12.75
N ILE A 181 0.29 3.99 -12.44
CA ILE A 181 -0.98 4.51 -11.91
C ILE A 181 -1.43 5.74 -12.73
N CYS A 182 -2.73 5.98 -12.80
CA CYS A 182 -3.31 7.17 -13.41
C CYS A 182 -3.38 8.33 -12.41
N ALA A 183 -3.15 9.57 -12.85
CA ALA A 183 -3.16 10.74 -11.96
C ALA A 183 -4.50 10.88 -11.22
N LYS A 184 -5.64 10.68 -11.90
CA LYS A 184 -6.97 10.76 -11.27
C LYS A 184 -7.24 9.64 -10.25
N CYS A 185 -6.64 8.47 -10.43
CA CYS A 185 -6.80 7.29 -9.56
C CYS A 185 -6.03 7.48 -8.24
N TYR A 186 -4.89 8.17 -8.32
CA TYR A 186 -4.06 8.54 -7.17
C TYR A 186 -4.62 9.79 -6.46
N GLY A 187 -5.02 10.81 -7.24
CA GLY A 187 -5.59 12.06 -6.76
C GLY A 187 -4.53 13.12 -6.47
N ALA A 188 -4.54 13.64 -5.24
CA ALA A 188 -3.62 14.67 -4.79
C ALA A 188 -2.27 14.12 -4.31
N ASN A 189 -1.21 14.86 -4.57
CA ASN A 189 0.06 14.70 -3.86
C ASN A 189 -0.11 15.21 -2.42
N MET A 190 0.21 14.38 -1.44
CA MET A 190 0.03 14.72 -0.02
C MET A 190 1.06 15.74 0.49
N ALA A 191 2.17 15.93 -0.21
CA ALA A 191 3.19 16.91 0.14
C ALA A 191 2.81 18.33 -0.31
N THR A 192 2.17 18.49 -1.47
CA THR A 192 1.80 19.80 -2.02
C THR A 192 0.32 20.14 -1.85
N GLY A 193 -0.54 19.13 -1.67
CA GLY A 193 -1.99 19.29 -1.68
C GLY A 193 -2.60 19.47 -3.07
N GLU A 194 -1.79 19.49 -4.12
CA GLU A 194 -2.21 19.67 -5.50
C GLU A 194 -2.39 18.33 -6.22
N LYS A 195 -2.93 18.36 -7.45
CA LYS A 195 -3.06 17.17 -8.31
C LYS A 195 -1.65 16.60 -8.60
N VAL A 196 -1.52 15.28 -8.48
CA VAL A 196 -0.26 14.57 -8.79
C VAL A 196 0.15 14.78 -10.25
N GLN A 197 1.45 14.93 -10.49
CA GLN A 197 1.97 15.18 -11.83
C GLN A 197 2.40 13.90 -12.53
N ILE A 198 2.46 13.93 -13.86
CA ILE A 198 2.98 12.79 -14.65
C ILE A 198 4.48 12.66 -14.40
N GLY A 199 4.92 11.43 -14.12
CA GLY A 199 6.30 11.11 -13.75
C GLY A 199 6.56 11.01 -12.25
N GLU A 200 5.58 11.29 -11.41
CA GLU A 200 5.78 11.21 -9.97
C GLU A 200 5.94 9.75 -9.51
N ALA A 201 7.01 9.47 -8.75
CA ALA A 201 7.39 8.14 -8.29
C ALA A 201 6.61 7.73 -7.04
N VAL A 202 5.29 7.64 -7.17
CA VAL A 202 4.34 7.39 -6.06
C VAL A 202 4.57 6.07 -5.32
N GLY A 203 5.17 5.07 -5.99
CA GLY A 203 5.60 3.82 -5.35
C GLY A 203 6.64 4.04 -4.26
N ILE A 204 7.72 4.76 -4.60
CA ILE A 204 8.80 5.09 -3.66
C ILE A 204 8.28 5.93 -2.50
N ILE A 205 7.46 6.95 -2.81
CA ILE A 205 6.84 7.81 -1.80
C ILE A 205 6.02 6.96 -0.82
N ALA A 206 5.17 6.07 -1.33
CA ALA A 206 4.34 5.20 -0.48
C ALA A 206 5.17 4.27 0.41
N ALA A 207 6.21 3.63 -0.12
CA ALA A 207 7.08 2.77 0.66
C ALA A 207 7.79 3.53 1.78
N GLN A 208 8.26 4.75 1.51
CA GLN A 208 8.91 5.61 2.52
C GLN A 208 7.91 6.12 3.57
N SER A 209 6.71 6.55 3.14
CA SER A 209 5.66 7.02 4.05
C SER A 209 5.14 5.95 5.01
N ILE A 210 5.36 4.66 4.71
CA ILE A 210 5.04 3.54 5.60
C ILE A 210 6.28 3.12 6.41
N GLY A 211 7.44 3.08 5.76
CA GLY A 211 8.70 2.61 6.34
C GLY A 211 9.32 3.53 7.40
N GLU A 212 9.34 4.84 7.14
CA GLU A 212 9.94 5.83 8.06
C GLU A 212 9.19 5.88 9.39
N PRO A 213 7.83 5.99 9.42
CA PRO A 213 7.11 5.87 10.67
C PRO A 213 7.25 4.48 11.28
N GLY A 214 7.34 3.42 10.47
CA GLY A 214 7.61 2.06 10.94
C GLY A 214 8.92 1.94 11.73
N THR A 215 9.95 2.70 11.35
CA THR A 215 11.24 2.74 12.08
C THR A 215 11.10 3.56 13.36
N GLN A 216 10.30 4.63 13.33
CA GLN A 216 9.96 5.39 14.52
C GLN A 216 9.17 4.56 15.54
N LEU A 217 8.25 3.68 15.10
CA LEU A 217 7.52 2.76 15.97
C LEU A 217 8.46 1.86 16.77
N THR A 218 9.49 1.31 16.12
CA THR A 218 10.51 0.48 16.78
C THR A 218 11.41 1.26 17.71
N MET A 219 11.58 2.57 17.53
CA MET A 219 12.40 3.39 18.43
C MET A 219 11.59 3.94 19.62
N ARG A 220 10.35 4.38 19.43
CA ARG A 220 9.55 5.03 20.49
C ARG A 220 9.03 4.04 21.54
N THR A 221 8.72 2.80 21.16
CA THR A 221 8.05 1.83 22.04
C THR A 221 8.96 1.24 23.11
N PHE A 222 10.28 1.22 22.92
CA PHE A 222 11.21 0.48 23.79
C PHE A 222 12.01 1.37 24.75
N HIS A 223 11.84 2.70 24.71
CA HIS A 223 12.55 3.64 25.59
C HIS A 223 11.77 4.05 26.85
N THR A 224 10.74 3.31 27.25
CA THR A 224 9.94 3.61 28.46
C THR A 224 10.69 3.39 29.78
N GLY A 225 11.98 3.05 29.74
CA GLY A 225 12.84 3.00 30.93
C GLY A 225 12.52 1.87 31.89
N GLY A 226 11.95 0.77 31.37
CA GLY A 226 11.63 -0.44 32.12
C GLY A 226 10.31 -0.43 32.86
N VAL A 227 9.51 0.62 32.79
CA VAL A 227 8.21 0.70 33.47
C VAL A 227 7.19 -0.22 32.80
N ALA A 228 6.52 -1.05 33.61
CA ALA A 228 5.47 -1.95 33.16
C ALA A 228 4.28 -1.14 32.61
N GLY A 229 3.93 -1.38 31.36
CA GLY A 229 2.83 -0.73 30.65
C GLY A 229 2.19 -1.69 29.66
N SER A 230 1.08 -1.27 29.05
CA SER A 230 0.39 -2.02 27.99
C SER A 230 1.39 -2.36 26.88
N ASP A 231 1.40 -3.62 26.46
CA ASP A 231 2.39 -4.21 25.56
C ASP A 231 2.27 -3.62 24.13
N ILE A 232 2.91 -2.47 23.90
CA ILE A 232 2.92 -1.75 22.61
C ILE A 232 3.77 -2.51 21.56
N THR A 233 4.41 -3.61 21.94
CA THR A 233 5.46 -4.32 21.19
C THR A 233 4.98 -5.06 19.94
N GLN A 234 3.68 -5.06 19.63
CA GLN A 234 3.11 -5.80 18.51
C GLN A 234 2.99 -5.04 17.18
N GLY A 235 3.30 -3.74 17.13
CA GLY A 235 3.04 -2.91 15.94
C GLY A 235 3.74 -3.40 14.67
N LEU A 236 5.08 -3.30 14.60
CA LEU A 236 5.83 -3.62 13.38
C LEU A 236 5.74 -5.11 12.97
N PRO A 237 5.87 -6.10 13.88
CA PRO A 237 5.74 -7.51 13.50
C PRO A 237 4.38 -7.83 12.89
N ARG A 238 3.31 -7.16 13.34
CA ARG A 238 1.97 -7.31 12.75
C ARG A 238 1.90 -6.69 11.35
N VAL A 239 2.48 -5.52 11.14
CA VAL A 239 2.56 -4.89 9.80
C VAL A 239 3.35 -5.77 8.84
N GLU A 240 4.47 -6.34 9.28
CA GLU A 240 5.25 -7.30 8.48
C GLU A 240 4.43 -8.57 8.15
N GLU A 241 3.73 -9.14 9.14
CA GLU A 241 2.87 -10.31 8.95
C GLU A 241 1.80 -10.05 7.87
N LEU A 242 1.18 -8.86 7.90
CA LEU A 242 0.16 -8.44 6.94
C LEU A 242 0.74 -8.27 5.52
N PHE A 243 1.86 -7.55 5.37
CA PHE A 243 2.45 -7.32 4.04
C PHE A 243 3.14 -8.56 3.45
N GLU A 244 3.56 -9.51 4.27
CA GLU A 244 4.04 -10.81 3.79
C GLU A 244 2.91 -11.81 3.56
N ALA A 245 1.66 -11.42 3.80
CA ALA A 245 0.48 -12.30 3.76
C ALA A 245 0.71 -13.60 4.55
N ARG A 246 1.39 -13.53 5.69
CA ARG A 246 1.68 -14.74 6.49
C ARG A 246 0.43 -15.17 7.24
N LYS A 247 0.33 -16.48 7.48
CA LYS A 247 -0.74 -17.04 8.31
C LYS A 247 -0.55 -16.58 9.77
N PRO A 248 -1.54 -15.90 10.37
CA PRO A 248 -1.38 -15.33 11.70
C PRO A 248 -1.31 -16.41 12.79
N LYS A 249 -0.56 -16.14 13.87
CA LYS A 249 -0.47 -17.06 15.02
C LYS A 249 -1.80 -17.22 15.77
N GLY A 250 -2.52 -16.12 15.95
CA GLY A 250 -3.86 -16.07 16.56
C GLY A 250 -4.95 -16.09 15.49
N LEU A 251 -5.03 -17.16 14.71
CA LEU A 251 -5.98 -17.31 13.60
C LEU A 251 -7.43 -17.28 14.11
N ALA A 252 -8.21 -16.32 13.63
CA ALA A 252 -9.66 -16.32 13.75
C ALA A 252 -10.26 -17.26 12.71
N ILE A 253 -11.28 -17.99 13.14
CA ILE A 253 -12.08 -18.82 12.25
C ILE A 253 -13.20 -17.97 11.71
N ILE A 254 -13.36 -18.00 10.39
CA ILE A 254 -14.45 -17.33 9.67
C ILE A 254 -15.39 -18.36 9.08
N SER A 255 -16.67 -18.00 8.93
CA SER A 255 -17.62 -18.87 8.23
C SER A 255 -17.30 -18.90 6.74
N GLU A 256 -17.36 -20.07 6.09
CA GLU A 256 -17.27 -20.21 4.64
C GLU A 256 -18.64 -20.14 3.95
N ILE A 257 -19.72 -20.32 4.71
CA ILE A 257 -21.10 -20.32 4.22
C ILE A 257 -21.95 -19.30 4.97
N ASP A 258 -22.95 -18.75 4.30
CA ASP A 258 -24.03 -18.01 4.94
C ASP A 258 -24.95 -19.01 5.67
N GLY A 259 -25.45 -18.66 6.85
CA GLY A 259 -26.38 -19.53 7.56
C GLY A 259 -26.60 -19.16 9.02
N VAL A 260 -27.29 -20.05 9.73
CA VAL A 260 -27.58 -19.93 11.16
C VAL A 260 -26.71 -20.90 11.93
N ILE A 261 -26.20 -20.45 13.09
CA ILE A 261 -25.45 -21.30 14.01
C ILE A 261 -26.43 -22.21 14.73
N THR A 262 -26.36 -23.51 14.44
CA THR A 262 -27.33 -24.49 14.99
C THR A 262 -26.91 -25.04 16.34
N LYS A 263 -25.60 -25.26 16.53
CA LYS A 263 -25.07 -25.84 17.77
C LYS A 263 -23.61 -25.42 17.97
N ILE A 264 -23.22 -25.23 19.22
CA ILE A 264 -21.83 -25.07 19.65
C ILE A 264 -21.53 -26.20 20.64
N GLU A 265 -20.64 -27.11 20.25
CA GLU A 265 -20.33 -28.31 21.03
C GLU A 265 -18.90 -28.27 21.57
N ASP A 266 -18.77 -28.34 22.89
CA ASP A 266 -17.47 -28.46 23.54
C ASP A 266 -16.95 -29.90 23.44
N ILE A 267 -15.90 -30.10 22.65
CA ILE A 267 -15.12 -31.33 22.60
C ILE A 267 -13.86 -31.11 23.43
N LYS A 268 -13.39 -32.13 24.18
CA LYS A 268 -12.20 -32.12 25.07
C LYS A 268 -11.27 -30.89 25.02
N ARG A 269 -10.63 -30.62 23.88
CA ARG A 269 -9.67 -29.50 23.69
C ARG A 269 -10.04 -28.54 22.54
N SER A 270 -11.29 -28.54 22.09
CA SER A 270 -11.76 -27.74 20.96
C SER A 270 -13.28 -27.58 20.96
N ARG A 271 -13.79 -26.42 20.57
CA ARG A 271 -15.22 -26.19 20.35
C ARG A 271 -15.56 -26.43 18.89
N LYS A 272 -16.62 -27.18 18.60
CA LYS A 272 -17.19 -27.28 17.25
C LYS A 272 -18.36 -26.33 17.10
N ILE A 273 -18.34 -25.53 16.04
CA ILE A 273 -19.41 -24.60 15.68
C ILE A 273 -20.07 -25.14 14.42
N TYR A 274 -21.37 -25.43 14.49
CA TYR A 274 -22.13 -25.91 13.34
C TYR A 274 -22.90 -24.75 12.71
N VAL A 275 -22.67 -24.52 11.43
CA VAL A 275 -23.40 -23.52 10.62
C VAL A 275 -24.21 -24.27 9.59
N GLU A 276 -25.50 -23.93 9.48
CA GLU A 276 -26.42 -24.51 8.51
C GLU A 276 -27.10 -23.39 7.72
N ASN A 277 -27.02 -23.49 6.39
CA ASN A 277 -27.72 -22.58 5.50
C ASN A 277 -29.19 -23.00 5.37
N THR A 278 -30.11 -22.11 5.70
CA THR A 278 -31.55 -22.37 5.67
C THR A 278 -32.13 -22.51 4.26
N GLU A 279 -31.44 -22.02 3.23
CA GLU A 279 -31.92 -22.04 1.84
C GLU A 279 -31.33 -23.21 1.05
N THR A 280 -30.04 -23.50 1.23
CA THR A 280 -29.35 -24.57 0.48
C THR A 280 -29.32 -25.91 1.23
N GLY A 281 -29.55 -25.92 2.54
CA GLY A 281 -29.41 -27.09 3.39
C GLY A 281 -27.95 -27.54 3.62
N GLU A 282 -26.97 -26.76 3.18
CA GLU A 282 -25.56 -27.05 3.43
C GLU A 282 -25.20 -26.88 4.90
N LYS A 283 -24.56 -27.89 5.48
CA LYS A 283 -24.04 -27.86 6.86
C LYS A 283 -22.52 -27.91 6.84
N ARG A 284 -21.89 -27.06 7.65
CA ARG A 284 -20.44 -27.08 7.90
C ARG A 284 -20.12 -26.99 9.37
N ASP A 285 -19.11 -27.74 9.79
CA ASP A 285 -18.56 -27.68 11.14
C ASP A 285 -17.18 -27.01 11.16
N TYR A 286 -16.98 -26.09 12.10
CA TYR A 286 -15.73 -25.38 12.30
C TYR A 286 -15.13 -25.71 13.67
N LEU A 287 -13.82 -25.98 13.71
CA LEU A 287 -13.13 -26.40 14.93
C LEU A 287 -12.32 -25.26 15.56
N ALA A 288 -12.84 -24.65 16.62
CA ALA A 288 -12.17 -23.63 17.43
C ALA A 288 -11.33 -24.25 18.56
N LYS A 289 -10.16 -23.68 18.86
CA LYS A 289 -9.32 -24.16 19.98
C LYS A 289 -9.95 -23.82 21.33
N PHE A 290 -9.78 -24.70 22.32
CA PHE A 290 -10.23 -24.45 23.70
C PHE A 290 -9.49 -23.24 24.28
N GLY A 291 -10.25 -22.22 24.71
CA GLY A 291 -9.72 -20.92 25.16
C GLY A 291 -9.86 -19.77 24.15
N SER A 292 -10.33 -20.03 22.92
CA SER A 292 -10.70 -18.95 22.00
C SER A 292 -12.04 -18.30 22.42
N SER A 293 -12.07 -16.97 22.49
CA SER A 293 -13.30 -16.20 22.70
C SER A 293 -14.19 -16.34 21.46
N LEU A 294 -15.43 -16.80 21.64
CA LEU A 294 -16.42 -16.85 20.56
C LEU A 294 -17.02 -15.46 20.36
N LYS A 295 -17.25 -15.08 19.10
CA LYS A 295 -17.94 -13.83 18.74
C LYS A 295 -19.43 -14.01 18.43
N VAL A 296 -19.87 -15.26 18.43
CA VAL A 296 -21.17 -15.66 17.94
C VAL A 296 -21.91 -16.54 18.94
N GLU A 297 -23.23 -16.47 18.91
CA GLU A 297 -24.13 -17.23 19.78
C GLU A 297 -24.99 -18.22 18.98
N GLU A 298 -25.51 -19.25 19.64
CA GLU A 298 -26.45 -20.20 19.01
C GLU A 298 -27.71 -19.48 18.54
N GLY A 299 -28.18 -19.80 17.34
CA GLY A 299 -29.32 -19.15 16.69
C GLY A 299 -28.97 -17.82 15.98
N GLN A 300 -27.73 -17.35 16.05
CA GLN A 300 -27.31 -16.16 15.31
C GLN A 300 -27.12 -16.46 13.82
N HIS A 301 -27.60 -15.56 12.97
CA HIS A 301 -27.33 -15.56 11.53
C HIS A 301 -25.94 -14.97 11.25
N VAL A 302 -25.14 -15.67 10.44
CA VAL A 302 -23.79 -15.28 10.03
C VAL A 302 -23.68 -15.27 8.51
N GLU A 303 -22.96 -14.29 7.97
CA GLU A 303 -22.63 -14.26 6.55
C GLU A 303 -21.30 -14.99 6.27
N ALA A 304 -21.13 -15.47 5.04
CA ALA A 304 -19.90 -16.09 4.56
C ALA A 304 -18.75 -15.09 4.67
N GLY A 305 -17.79 -15.40 5.54
CA GLY A 305 -16.59 -14.66 5.89
C GLY A 305 -16.72 -13.79 7.15
N ASP A 306 -17.76 -14.00 7.96
CA ASP A 306 -17.89 -13.39 9.29
C ASP A 306 -17.10 -14.14 10.36
N TYR A 307 -16.70 -13.42 11.40
CA TYR A 307 -15.89 -13.94 12.49
C TYR A 307 -16.71 -14.88 13.39
N LEU A 308 -16.26 -16.13 13.52
CA LEU A 308 -16.80 -17.08 14.51
C LEU A 308 -16.03 -16.97 15.84
N THR A 309 -14.72 -16.75 15.77
CA THR A 309 -13.85 -16.57 16.93
C THR A 309 -13.14 -15.22 16.89
N GLU A 310 -12.69 -14.75 18.05
CA GLU A 310 -11.76 -13.62 18.15
C GLU A 310 -10.39 -14.00 17.57
N GLY A 311 -9.71 -13.04 16.95
CA GLY A 311 -8.38 -13.22 16.37
C GLY A 311 -8.19 -12.50 15.03
N SER A 312 -7.11 -12.85 14.34
CA SER A 312 -6.71 -12.31 13.05
C SER A 312 -7.12 -13.24 11.90
N ILE A 313 -7.63 -12.69 10.81
CA ILE A 313 -8.03 -13.46 9.63
C ILE A 313 -6.79 -13.81 8.79
N ASP A 314 -6.77 -15.00 8.19
CA ASP A 314 -5.82 -15.34 7.11
C ASP A 314 -6.28 -14.69 5.80
N PRO A 315 -5.50 -13.77 5.20
CA PRO A 315 -5.86 -13.13 3.93
C PRO A 315 -6.13 -14.13 2.79
N HIS A 316 -5.52 -15.32 2.82
CA HIS A 316 -5.74 -16.35 1.79
C HIS A 316 -7.12 -16.98 1.87
N ASP A 317 -7.60 -17.24 3.09
CA ASP A 317 -8.92 -17.83 3.30
C ASP A 317 -10.00 -16.77 3.00
N LEU A 318 -9.76 -15.53 3.41
CA LEU A 318 -10.64 -14.41 3.07
C LEU A 318 -10.77 -14.17 1.56
N LEU A 319 -9.67 -14.35 0.80
CA LEU A 319 -9.67 -14.20 -0.66
C LEU A 319 -10.57 -15.24 -1.33
N LYS A 320 -10.57 -16.48 -0.84
CA LYS A 320 -11.38 -17.57 -1.40
C LYS A 320 -12.87 -17.38 -1.11
N ILE A 321 -13.21 -16.84 0.06
CA ILE A 321 -14.60 -16.74 0.53
C ILE A 321 -15.26 -15.44 0.05
N LYS A 322 -14.72 -14.29 0.43
CA LYS A 322 -15.33 -12.96 0.15
C LYS A 322 -14.72 -12.25 -1.07
N GLY A 323 -13.68 -12.80 -1.69
CA GLY A 323 -13.04 -12.24 -2.89
C GLY A 323 -12.06 -11.10 -2.64
N ILE A 324 -11.52 -10.55 -3.74
CA ILE A 324 -10.41 -9.58 -3.75
C ILE A 324 -10.72 -8.30 -2.94
N ARG A 325 -11.93 -7.76 -3.10
CA ARG A 325 -12.31 -6.47 -2.50
C ARG A 325 -12.24 -6.52 -0.97
N SER A 326 -12.75 -7.61 -0.41
CA SER A 326 -12.79 -7.81 1.04
C SER A 326 -11.41 -7.96 1.63
N VAL A 327 -10.47 -8.58 0.91
CA VAL A 327 -9.06 -8.67 1.30
C VAL A 327 -8.38 -7.30 1.25
N GLN A 328 -8.65 -6.50 0.22
CA GLN A 328 -8.11 -5.15 0.11
C GLN A 328 -8.57 -4.26 1.27
N ASP A 329 -9.87 -4.26 1.57
CA ASP A 329 -10.43 -3.50 2.68
C ASP A 329 -9.91 -4.00 4.04
N TYR A 330 -9.74 -5.32 4.19
CA TYR A 330 -9.17 -5.92 5.40
C TYR A 330 -7.72 -5.47 5.63
N LEU A 331 -6.86 -5.56 4.62
CA LEU A 331 -5.45 -5.15 4.72
C LEU A 331 -5.33 -3.64 5.01
N LEU A 332 -6.14 -2.81 4.34
CA LEU A 332 -6.19 -1.37 4.59
C LEU A 332 -6.58 -1.09 6.05
N LYS A 333 -7.68 -1.69 6.52
CA LYS A 333 -8.18 -1.49 7.89
C LYS A 333 -7.15 -1.91 8.94
N GLU A 334 -6.56 -3.09 8.80
CA GLU A 334 -5.62 -3.63 9.79
C GLU A 334 -4.31 -2.86 9.84
N VAL A 335 -3.74 -2.50 8.69
CA VAL A 335 -2.52 -1.69 8.67
C VAL A 335 -2.79 -0.29 9.25
N GLN A 336 -3.89 0.35 8.84
CA GLN A 336 -4.28 1.67 9.36
C GLN A 336 -4.53 1.64 10.87
N ARG A 337 -5.18 0.58 11.38
CA ARG A 337 -5.40 0.36 12.82
C ARG A 337 -4.08 0.31 13.58
N VAL A 338 -3.08 -0.43 13.08
CA VAL A 338 -1.79 -0.54 13.76
C VAL A 338 -1.07 0.80 13.83
N TYR A 339 -1.01 1.56 12.74
CA TYR A 339 -0.35 2.87 12.76
C TYR A 339 -1.09 3.91 13.63
N ARG A 340 -2.43 3.95 13.55
CA ARG A 340 -3.26 4.88 14.35
C ARG A 340 -3.20 4.58 15.84
N LEU A 341 -3.19 3.31 16.25
CA LEU A 341 -2.99 2.91 17.66
C LEU A 341 -1.67 3.42 18.23
N GLN A 342 -0.68 3.69 17.37
CA GLN A 342 0.61 4.23 17.74
C GLN A 342 0.69 5.76 17.58
N GLY A 343 -0.42 6.42 17.24
CA GLY A 343 -0.49 7.86 17.02
C GLY A 343 0.21 8.34 15.75
N VAL A 344 0.35 7.47 14.74
CA VAL A 344 0.88 7.83 13.42
C VAL A 344 -0.26 7.83 12.40
N ASP A 345 -0.42 8.95 11.72
CA ASP A 345 -1.43 9.13 10.68
C ASP A 345 -0.80 8.89 9.30
N ILE A 346 -1.25 7.83 8.61
CA ILE A 346 -0.82 7.50 7.24
C ILE A 346 -2.03 7.61 6.32
N ALA A 347 -1.82 8.13 5.11
CA ALA A 347 -2.87 8.16 4.10
C ALA A 347 -3.08 6.78 3.45
N ASP A 348 -4.34 6.36 3.33
CA ASP A 348 -4.76 5.10 2.68
C ASP A 348 -4.09 4.83 1.33
N LYS A 349 -3.84 5.89 0.56
CA LYS A 349 -3.27 5.78 -0.78
C LYS A 349 -1.90 5.10 -0.78
N HIS A 350 -1.10 5.27 0.27
CA HIS A 350 0.21 4.64 0.37
C HIS A 350 0.07 3.14 0.62
N ILE A 351 -0.88 2.73 1.44
CA ILE A 351 -1.15 1.31 1.70
C ILE A 351 -1.76 0.66 0.45
N GLU A 352 -2.66 1.34 -0.25
CA GLU A 352 -3.25 0.87 -1.51
C GLU A 352 -2.20 0.56 -2.59
N VAL A 353 -1.10 1.35 -2.67
CA VAL A 353 0.01 1.09 -3.60
C VAL A 353 0.60 -0.30 -3.35
N LEU A 354 0.85 -0.67 -2.10
CA LEU A 354 1.43 -1.96 -1.75
C LEU A 354 0.42 -3.09 -1.90
N VAL A 355 -0.81 -2.90 -1.43
CA VAL A 355 -1.89 -3.89 -1.56
C VAL A 355 -2.19 -4.19 -3.04
N ARG A 356 -2.11 -3.18 -3.92
CA ARG A 356 -2.23 -3.38 -5.38
C ARG A 356 -1.16 -4.34 -5.90
N GLN A 357 0.08 -4.22 -5.44
CA GLN A 357 1.17 -5.10 -5.87
C GLN A 357 1.03 -6.52 -5.32
N MET A 358 0.54 -6.67 -4.08
CA MET A 358 0.29 -7.99 -3.49
C MET A 358 -0.77 -8.81 -4.25
N LEU A 359 -1.73 -8.13 -4.91
CA LEU A 359 -2.85 -8.73 -5.64
C LEU A 359 -2.72 -8.56 -7.16
N ARG A 360 -1.50 -8.33 -7.67
CA ARG A 360 -1.24 -8.08 -9.10
C ARG A 360 -1.39 -9.33 -9.97
N LYS A 361 -1.13 -10.52 -9.42
CA LYS A 361 -1.06 -11.78 -10.17
C LYS A 361 -2.34 -12.61 -10.05
N VAL A 362 -2.66 -13.33 -11.11
CA VAL A 362 -3.67 -14.40 -11.15
C VAL A 362 -3.01 -15.70 -11.55
N ARG A 363 -3.50 -16.82 -11.04
CA ARG A 363 -3.04 -18.16 -11.41
C ARG A 363 -4.06 -18.78 -12.36
N ILE A 364 -3.58 -19.26 -13.50
CA ILE A 364 -4.43 -19.88 -14.52
C ILE A 364 -4.85 -21.27 -14.04
N ASP A 365 -6.14 -21.55 -14.07
CA ASP A 365 -6.69 -22.87 -13.75
C ASP A 365 -6.99 -23.61 -15.05
N GLU A 366 -7.75 -23.00 -15.96
CA GLU A 366 -7.96 -23.51 -17.33
C GLU A 366 -7.40 -22.53 -18.37
N PRO A 367 -6.48 -22.95 -19.25
CA PRO A 367 -5.84 -22.06 -20.22
C PRO A 367 -6.72 -21.68 -21.42
N GLY A 368 -7.90 -22.28 -21.58
CA GLY A 368 -8.77 -22.04 -22.73
C GLY A 368 -8.06 -22.37 -24.06
N ASP A 369 -8.27 -21.53 -25.07
CA ASP A 369 -7.66 -21.67 -26.40
C ASP A 369 -6.31 -20.91 -26.53
N THR A 370 -5.60 -20.69 -25.42
CA THR A 370 -4.30 -19.98 -25.40
C THR A 370 -3.12 -20.92 -25.25
N GLU A 371 -1.92 -20.42 -25.56
CA GLU A 371 -0.65 -21.14 -25.35
C GLU A 371 -0.19 -21.16 -23.89
N LEU A 372 -0.99 -20.61 -22.97
CA LEU A 372 -0.65 -20.55 -21.56
C LEU A 372 -0.79 -21.92 -20.90
N LEU A 373 0.01 -22.15 -19.86
CA LEU A 373 -0.01 -23.40 -19.11
C LEU A 373 -0.82 -23.24 -17.83
N ALA A 374 -1.60 -24.26 -17.50
CA ALA A 374 -2.29 -24.35 -16.21
C ALA A 374 -1.28 -24.25 -15.05
N GLY A 375 -1.62 -23.47 -14.04
CA GLY A 375 -0.79 -23.17 -12.87
C GLY A 375 0.22 -22.03 -13.06
N THR A 376 0.38 -21.49 -14.27
CA THR A 376 1.24 -20.30 -14.47
C THR A 376 0.59 -19.04 -13.90
N GLN A 377 1.44 -18.09 -13.48
CA GLN A 377 1.00 -16.82 -12.90
C GLN A 377 1.21 -15.71 -13.92
N ILE A 378 0.15 -14.97 -14.22
CA ILE A 378 0.18 -13.81 -15.11
C ILE A 378 -0.36 -12.58 -14.40
N ASP A 379 -0.04 -11.40 -14.94
CA ASP A 379 -0.60 -10.15 -14.44
C ASP A 379 -2.11 -10.08 -14.72
N LYS A 380 -2.86 -9.59 -13.73
CA LYS A 380 -4.31 -9.46 -13.84
C LYS A 380 -4.75 -8.60 -15.04
N LEU A 381 -4.05 -7.49 -15.29
CA LEU A 381 -4.42 -6.61 -16.41
C LEU A 381 -4.15 -7.26 -17.76
N ASP A 382 -3.10 -8.07 -17.88
CA ASP A 382 -2.84 -8.82 -19.12
C ASP A 382 -3.83 -9.96 -19.28
N PHE A 383 -4.23 -10.64 -18.18
CA PHE A 383 -5.32 -11.62 -18.19
C PHE A 383 -6.64 -11.01 -18.69
N ASP A 384 -7.03 -9.85 -18.13
CA ASP A 384 -8.26 -9.16 -18.51
C ASP A 384 -8.25 -8.83 -20.02
N GLU A 385 -7.13 -8.35 -20.56
CA GLU A 385 -7.00 -8.01 -21.97
C GLU A 385 -6.98 -9.23 -22.91
N ILE A 386 -6.30 -10.31 -22.54
CA ILE A 386 -6.29 -11.55 -23.33
C ILE A 386 -7.72 -12.11 -23.42
N ASN A 387 -8.46 -12.09 -22.31
CA ASN A 387 -9.84 -12.54 -22.30
C ASN A 387 -10.78 -11.62 -23.11
N GLU A 388 -10.58 -10.30 -23.07
CA GLU A 388 -11.31 -9.37 -23.95
C GLU A 388 -11.05 -9.68 -25.44
N GLN A 389 -9.82 -10.03 -25.82
CA GLN A 389 -9.45 -10.42 -27.19
C GLN A 389 -10.08 -11.76 -27.60
N LEU A 390 -9.99 -12.79 -26.75
CA LEU A 390 -10.59 -14.10 -27.02
C LEU A 390 -12.11 -14.02 -27.13
N ALA A 391 -12.74 -13.16 -26.32
CA ALA A 391 -14.17 -12.89 -26.41
C ALA A 391 -14.56 -12.29 -27.76
N ALA A 392 -13.76 -11.34 -28.27
CA ALA A 392 -13.97 -10.73 -29.58
C ALA A 392 -13.78 -11.73 -30.73
N GLU A 393 -12.89 -12.71 -30.57
CA GLU A 393 -12.65 -13.78 -31.54
C GLU A 393 -13.60 -14.99 -31.39
N GLY A 394 -14.44 -15.02 -30.35
CA GLY A 394 -15.37 -16.12 -30.08
C GLY A 394 -14.72 -17.42 -29.59
N LYS A 395 -13.49 -17.35 -29.06
CA LYS A 395 -12.71 -18.48 -28.54
C LYS A 395 -13.01 -18.75 -27.06
N LYS A 396 -12.60 -19.94 -26.56
CA LYS A 396 -12.72 -20.27 -25.14
C LYS A 396 -11.78 -19.40 -24.30
N GLN A 397 -12.36 -18.65 -23.36
CA GLN A 397 -11.65 -17.76 -22.44
C GLN A 397 -10.80 -18.55 -21.42
N ILE A 398 -9.83 -17.86 -20.83
CA ILE A 398 -8.99 -18.38 -19.76
C ILE A 398 -9.74 -18.25 -18.43
N GLU A 399 -9.75 -19.31 -17.63
CA GLU A 399 -10.21 -19.27 -16.23
C GLU A 399 -9.01 -19.16 -15.30
N ALA A 400 -9.04 -18.20 -14.37
CA ALA A 400 -7.95 -17.96 -13.44
C ALA A 400 -8.45 -17.57 -12.05
N THR A 401 -7.76 -18.05 -11.02
CA THR A 401 -7.97 -17.68 -9.63
C THR A 401 -7.02 -16.56 -9.20
N PRO A 402 -7.52 -15.47 -8.58
CA PRO A 402 -6.65 -14.44 -8.04
C PRO A 402 -5.83 -15.00 -6.88
N ILE A 403 -4.57 -14.60 -6.80
CA ILE A 403 -3.66 -14.99 -5.72
C ILE A 403 -3.14 -13.77 -4.99
N ILE A 404 -2.96 -13.90 -3.67
CA ILE A 404 -2.25 -12.92 -2.87
C ILE A 404 -0.81 -13.38 -2.67
N LEU A 405 0.14 -12.49 -2.94
CA LEU A 405 1.56 -12.70 -2.70
C LEU A 405 2.05 -11.72 -1.65
N GLY A 406 2.86 -12.21 -0.69
CA GLY A 406 3.62 -11.33 0.19
C GLY A 406 4.60 -10.46 -0.59
N ILE A 407 4.94 -9.28 -0.08
CA ILE A 407 5.79 -8.31 -0.77
C ILE A 407 7.14 -8.90 -1.23
N THR A 408 7.74 -9.82 -0.46
CA THR A 408 9.00 -10.49 -0.86
C THR A 408 8.81 -11.37 -2.09
N LYS A 409 7.72 -12.16 -2.14
CA LYS A 409 7.41 -13.01 -3.31
C LYS A 409 6.97 -12.17 -4.51
N ALA A 410 6.21 -11.11 -4.28
CA ALA A 410 5.77 -10.19 -5.32
C ALA A 410 6.96 -9.48 -6.00
N ALA A 411 7.99 -9.07 -5.24
CA ALA A 411 9.19 -8.45 -5.78
C ALA A 411 10.02 -9.42 -6.67
N LEU A 412 10.06 -10.71 -6.33
CA LEU A 412 10.72 -11.74 -7.14
C LEU A 412 9.93 -12.10 -8.40
N ALA A 413 8.61 -11.95 -8.38
CA ALA A 413 7.71 -12.24 -9.50
C ALA A 413 7.58 -11.08 -10.52
N THR A 414 8.60 -10.23 -10.61
CA THR A 414 8.66 -9.12 -11.57
C THR A 414 9.19 -9.58 -12.93
N ASP A 415 8.78 -8.90 -14.00
CA ASP A 415 9.17 -9.28 -15.37
C ASP A 415 10.65 -8.96 -15.66
N SER A 416 11.20 -7.95 -14.99
CA SER A 416 12.62 -7.62 -15.05
C SER A 416 13.44 -8.58 -14.20
N PHE A 417 14.24 -9.40 -14.88
CA PHE A 417 15.20 -10.26 -14.19
C PHE A 417 16.34 -9.43 -13.56
N MET A 418 16.71 -8.26 -14.11
CA MET A 418 17.74 -7.40 -13.53
C MET A 418 17.30 -6.83 -12.17
N SER A 419 16.05 -6.36 -12.09
CA SER A 419 15.47 -5.89 -10.84
C SER A 419 15.32 -7.03 -9.83
N ALA A 420 14.80 -8.18 -10.25
CA ALA A 420 14.66 -9.34 -9.36
C ALA A 420 16.01 -9.85 -8.82
N ALA A 421 17.05 -9.93 -9.68
CA ALA A 421 18.37 -10.42 -9.31
C ALA A 421 19.09 -9.55 -8.27
N SER A 422 18.77 -8.25 -8.22
CA SER A 422 19.31 -7.30 -7.23
C SER A 422 18.69 -7.43 -5.83
N PHE A 423 17.53 -8.10 -5.73
CA PHE A 423 16.79 -8.20 -4.48
C PHE A 423 17.26 -9.39 -3.65
N GLN A 424 16.97 -10.62 -4.11
CA GLN A 424 17.30 -11.89 -3.45
C GLN A 424 17.45 -13.01 -4.48
N GLU A 425 18.04 -14.13 -4.06
CA GLU A 425 18.16 -15.36 -4.87
C GLU A 425 18.82 -15.15 -6.26
N THR A 426 19.83 -14.28 -6.34
CA THR A 426 20.46 -13.83 -7.59
C THR A 426 20.85 -14.97 -8.53
N THR A 427 21.46 -16.04 -8.01
CA THR A 427 21.87 -17.21 -8.81
C THR A 427 20.68 -17.88 -9.49
N LYS A 428 19.59 -18.10 -8.75
CA LYS A 428 18.37 -18.73 -9.26
C LYS A 428 17.68 -17.85 -10.31
N VAL A 429 17.58 -16.54 -10.06
CA VAL A 429 16.97 -15.59 -11.00
C VAL A 429 17.76 -15.53 -12.31
N LEU A 430 19.09 -15.41 -12.24
CA LEU A 430 19.93 -15.35 -13.44
C LEU A 430 19.94 -16.67 -14.21
N THR A 431 19.92 -17.80 -13.52
CA THR A 431 19.85 -19.13 -14.17
C THR A 431 18.52 -19.30 -14.90
N ASP A 432 17.38 -18.94 -14.29
CA ASP A 432 16.06 -18.99 -14.95
C ASP A 432 16.00 -18.06 -16.17
N ALA A 433 16.56 -16.85 -16.05
CA ALA A 433 16.62 -15.89 -17.14
C ALA A 433 17.49 -16.39 -18.30
N ALA A 434 18.63 -17.02 -18.02
CA ALA A 434 19.52 -17.59 -19.02
C ALA A 434 18.88 -18.79 -19.75
N ILE A 435 18.25 -19.71 -19.01
CA ILE A 435 17.55 -20.87 -19.60
C ILE A 435 16.42 -20.42 -20.53
N LYS A 436 15.66 -19.39 -20.14
CA LYS A 436 14.53 -18.87 -20.91
C LYS A 436 14.92 -17.86 -21.99
N GLY A 437 16.19 -17.44 -22.06
CA GLY A 437 16.63 -16.38 -22.97
C GLY A 437 15.88 -15.05 -22.76
N LYS A 438 15.58 -14.68 -21.51
CA LYS A 438 14.78 -13.48 -21.21
C LYS A 438 15.47 -12.20 -21.67
N THR A 439 14.68 -11.26 -22.18
CA THR A 439 15.11 -9.89 -22.48
C THR A 439 14.48 -8.92 -21.49
N ASP A 440 15.24 -7.94 -21.02
CA ASP A 440 14.75 -6.95 -20.05
C ASP A 440 14.29 -5.67 -20.76
N PRO A 441 13.03 -5.23 -20.60
CA PRO A 441 12.51 -4.05 -21.28
C PRO A 441 12.91 -2.72 -20.60
N LEU A 442 13.58 -2.74 -19.44
CA LEU A 442 14.07 -1.54 -18.74
C LEU A 442 12.97 -0.52 -18.40
N ILE A 443 11.79 -1.01 -18.00
CA ILE A 443 10.62 -0.16 -17.70
C ILE A 443 10.70 0.44 -16.29
N GLY A 444 11.33 -0.27 -15.34
CA GLY A 444 11.40 0.16 -13.95
C GLY A 444 12.54 1.16 -13.67
N LEU A 445 12.61 1.59 -12.41
CA LEU A 445 13.63 2.52 -11.96
C LEU A 445 14.99 1.81 -11.78
N LYS A 446 14.98 0.61 -11.19
CA LYS A 446 16.21 -0.05 -10.74
C LYS A 446 17.09 -0.53 -11.88
N GLU A 447 16.48 -1.08 -12.91
CA GLU A 447 17.15 -1.58 -14.10
C GLU A 447 17.93 -0.45 -14.78
N ASN A 448 17.31 0.73 -14.88
CA ASN A 448 17.95 1.93 -15.42
C ASN A 448 19.08 2.45 -14.51
N VAL A 449 18.91 2.42 -13.19
CA VAL A 449 19.98 2.77 -12.24
C VAL A 449 21.17 1.81 -12.39
N ILE A 450 20.93 0.50 -12.48
CA ILE A 450 21.99 -0.52 -12.60
C ILE A 450 22.82 -0.32 -13.87
N ILE A 451 22.18 0.02 -14.99
CA ILE A 451 22.85 0.24 -16.29
C ILE A 451 23.45 1.65 -16.41
N GLY A 452 23.09 2.57 -15.51
CA GLY A 452 23.54 3.98 -15.58
C GLY A 452 22.75 4.82 -16.59
N LYS A 453 21.50 4.45 -16.88
CA LYS A 453 20.56 5.25 -17.68
C LYS A 453 19.68 6.13 -16.79
N LEU A 454 19.11 7.18 -17.38
CA LEU A 454 18.11 8.00 -16.71
C LEU A 454 16.89 7.17 -16.33
N ILE A 455 16.43 7.32 -15.09
CA ILE A 455 15.24 6.62 -14.60
C ILE A 455 13.97 7.10 -15.32
N PRO A 456 12.99 6.23 -15.59
CA PRO A 456 11.73 6.59 -16.25
C PRO A 456 10.72 7.22 -15.27
N ALA A 457 11.17 8.19 -14.47
CA ALA A 457 10.39 9.00 -13.55
C ALA A 457 10.89 10.44 -13.53
N GLY A 458 10.02 11.37 -13.09
CA GLY A 458 10.28 12.80 -13.09
C GLY A 458 10.72 13.29 -14.47
N THR A 459 11.79 14.08 -14.50
CA THR A 459 12.40 14.64 -15.73
C THR A 459 13.00 13.59 -16.67
N GLY A 460 13.20 12.36 -16.20
CA GLY A 460 13.74 11.26 -17.01
C GLY A 460 12.72 10.63 -17.97
N LEU A 461 11.42 10.95 -17.84
CA LEU A 461 10.41 10.50 -18.79
C LEU A 461 10.67 11.05 -20.20
N LYS A 462 10.48 10.19 -21.22
CA LYS A 462 10.62 10.57 -22.63
C LYS A 462 9.85 11.84 -22.97
N ARG A 463 8.61 11.96 -22.47
CA ARG A 463 7.73 13.12 -22.68
C ARG A 463 8.39 14.46 -22.34
N TYR A 464 9.20 14.52 -21.28
CA TYR A 464 9.88 15.77 -20.89
C TYR A 464 11.20 15.95 -21.62
N ARG A 465 11.88 14.86 -21.98
CA ARG A 465 13.16 14.90 -22.70
C ARG A 465 13.04 15.27 -24.17
N THR A 466 11.91 14.97 -24.79
CA THR A 466 11.67 15.25 -26.22
C THR A 466 10.94 16.56 -26.47
N ILE A 467 10.74 17.38 -25.43
CA ILE A 467 10.18 18.73 -25.60
C ILE A 467 11.23 19.58 -26.29
N SER A 468 10.91 20.10 -27.47
CA SER A 468 11.67 21.15 -28.13
C SER A 468 10.94 22.47 -27.91
N LEU A 469 11.66 23.49 -27.47
CA LEU A 469 11.10 24.83 -27.36
C LEU A 469 11.16 25.51 -28.73
N SER A 470 10.22 26.42 -28.99
CA SER A 470 10.23 27.23 -30.22
C SER A 470 11.53 28.03 -30.40
N THR A 471 12.17 28.43 -29.30
CA THR A 471 13.51 29.04 -29.29
C THR A 471 14.60 28.08 -29.76
N ASP A 472 14.49 26.78 -29.47
CA ASP A 472 15.47 25.79 -29.92
C ASP A 472 15.34 25.52 -31.43
N LEU A 473 14.12 25.61 -31.95
CA LEU A 473 13.84 25.52 -33.39
C LEU A 473 14.35 26.77 -34.12
N ASN A 474 14.16 27.96 -33.56
CA ASN A 474 14.71 29.19 -34.11
C ASN A 474 16.24 29.19 -34.09
N ASN A 475 16.88 28.64 -33.04
CA ASN A 475 18.34 28.49 -33.01
C ASN A 475 18.86 27.50 -34.06
N LYS A 476 18.14 26.40 -34.33
CA LYS A 476 18.50 25.48 -35.42
C LYS A 476 18.31 26.11 -36.79
N ASN A 477 17.26 26.91 -36.97
CA ASN A 477 17.05 27.64 -38.22
C ASN A 477 18.08 28.75 -38.42
N SER A 478 18.46 29.50 -37.37
CA SER A 478 19.51 30.53 -37.48
C SER A 478 20.90 29.92 -37.70
N VAL A 479 21.19 28.74 -37.15
CA VAL A 479 22.44 28.01 -37.43
C VAL A 479 22.44 27.47 -38.85
N ASN A 480 21.32 26.93 -39.36
CA ASN A 480 21.21 26.50 -40.75
C ASN A 480 21.26 27.68 -41.74
N GLU A 481 20.69 28.83 -41.41
CA GLU A 481 20.78 30.05 -42.22
C GLU A 481 22.21 30.62 -42.21
N ALA A 482 22.92 30.56 -41.08
CA ALA A 482 24.32 30.96 -41.00
C ALA A 482 25.25 30.01 -41.78
N GLN A 483 25.01 28.69 -41.70
CA GLN A 483 25.77 27.68 -42.46
C GLN A 483 25.50 27.78 -43.96
N ASN A 484 24.24 27.98 -44.37
CA ASN A 484 23.92 28.22 -45.78
C ASN A 484 24.50 29.56 -46.28
N ALA A 485 24.61 30.58 -45.43
CA ALA A 485 25.26 31.84 -45.80
C ALA A 485 26.78 31.69 -45.95
N GLU A 486 27.44 30.88 -45.10
CA GLU A 486 28.86 30.54 -45.25
C GLU A 486 29.13 29.73 -46.53
N GLU A 487 28.33 28.71 -46.84
CA GLU A 487 28.48 27.91 -48.08
C GLU A 487 28.24 28.75 -49.36
N VAL A 488 27.30 29.70 -49.32
CA VAL A 488 27.07 30.64 -50.43
C VAL A 488 28.21 31.67 -50.56
N PHE A 489 28.85 32.05 -49.45
CA PHE A 489 29.99 32.97 -49.47
C PHE A 489 31.27 32.28 -49.96
N GLU A 490 31.51 31.03 -49.56
CA GLU A 490 32.65 30.22 -50.02
C GLU A 490 32.55 29.88 -51.50
N SER A 491 31.35 29.57 -52.00
CA SER A 491 31.13 29.34 -53.44
C SER A 491 31.29 30.62 -54.27
N ALA A 492 30.85 31.78 -53.76
CA ALA A 492 31.07 33.07 -54.42
C ALA A 492 32.55 33.49 -54.43
N GLN A 493 33.33 33.16 -53.39
CA GLN A 493 34.79 33.37 -53.39
C GLN A 493 35.51 32.44 -54.37
N ALA A 494 35.11 31.17 -54.45
CA ALA A 494 35.67 30.23 -55.42
C ALA A 494 35.38 30.63 -56.88
N GLU A 495 34.19 31.18 -57.16
CA GLU A 495 33.88 31.74 -58.48
C GLU A 495 34.68 33.01 -58.78
N ALA A 496 34.95 33.87 -57.78
CA ALA A 496 35.78 35.06 -57.97
C ALA A 496 37.27 34.71 -58.21
N GLU A 497 37.83 33.74 -57.50
CA GLU A 497 39.22 33.26 -57.71
C GLU A 497 39.38 32.51 -59.05
N ALA A 498 38.31 31.90 -59.58
CA ALA A 498 38.32 31.28 -60.90
C ALA A 498 38.34 32.30 -62.04
N VAL A 499 37.74 33.49 -61.84
CA VAL A 499 37.73 34.58 -62.83
C VAL A 499 39.08 35.33 -62.85
N GLU A 500 39.76 35.48 -61.70
CA GLU A 500 41.10 36.12 -61.66
C GLU A 500 42.20 35.27 -62.31
N ASN A 501 42.05 33.94 -62.37
CA ASN A 501 43.02 33.05 -63.04
C ASN A 501 42.81 32.92 -64.56
N THR A 502 41.75 33.50 -65.12
CA THR A 502 41.51 33.50 -66.58
C THR A 502 42.04 34.72 -67.32
N ASP A 503 42.49 35.76 -66.60
CA ASP A 503 43.02 37.01 -67.18
C ASP A 503 44.57 37.10 -67.14
N ALA A 504 45.26 35.96 -66.93
CA ALA A 504 46.72 35.84 -66.98
C ALA A 504 47.19 34.76 -67.99
N GLU A 505 46.87 34.96 -69.28
CA GLU A 505 47.62 34.42 -70.43
C GLU A 505 48.01 35.54 -71.40
#